data_AF-A0A5B7H8Z6-F1
#
_entry.id   AF-A0A5B7H8Z6-F1
#
_cell.length_a   1.000
_cell.length_b   1.000
_cell.length_c   1.000
_cell.angle_alpha   90.00
_cell.angle_beta   90.00
_cell.angle_gamma   90.00
#
_symmetry.space_group_name_H-M   'P 1'
#
loop_
_entity.id
_entity.type
_entity.pdbx_description
1 polymer ?
#
loop_
_entity_poly.entity_id
_entity_poly.type
_entity_poly.pdbx_seq_one_letter_code
_entity_poly.pdbx_strand_id
1 'polypeptide(L)'
;MLDSGHEATFLEGEELAQQKKDFQGYKDGLVRLNPGRWLFTSRFTKLANKLYNFQWKSSDVVVMTYPKCGTTWTQEIVWTMRNNANFDHPFAMEPPMDRAPFFECDMFLPEEIAPDSPFLKECPSFERWCPGADPKDGVYLQISAATPEPRTIKTHLSFSLLNPSLLDTAKVVYVARNPKDVFFSYLHHSRLLVDHGFVGTMEDFMKYYINGDCEILLILRFLS
;
A
#
# COMPACT_ATOMS: atom_id res chain seq x y z
N MET A 1 9.63 -10.92 15.45
CA MET A 1 10.52 -10.11 14.59
C MET A 1 10.18 -10.45 13.15
N LEU A 2 10.04 -9.45 12.30
CA LEU A 2 9.74 -9.62 10.87
C LEU A 2 11.04 -9.90 10.10
N ASP A 3 10.94 -10.48 8.91
CA ASP A 3 12.11 -10.78 8.06
C ASP A 3 12.82 -9.50 7.61
N SER A 4 12.10 -8.37 7.58
CA SER A 4 12.66 -7.03 7.39
C SER A 4 13.51 -6.53 8.56
N GLY A 5 13.71 -7.32 9.61
CA GLY A 5 14.41 -6.95 10.84
C GLY A 5 13.59 -6.04 11.76
N HIS A 6 12.36 -5.69 11.39
CA HIS A 6 11.51 -4.81 12.20
C HIS A 6 10.81 -5.57 13.34
N GLU A 7 10.68 -4.91 14.48
CA GLU A 7 9.84 -5.34 15.58
C GLU A 7 8.43 -4.76 15.41
N ALA A 8 7.42 -5.63 15.53
CA ALA A 8 6.02 -5.26 15.44
C ALA A 8 5.41 -5.15 16.84
N THR A 9 4.92 -3.96 17.20
CA THR A 9 4.29 -3.67 18.49
C THR A 9 2.85 -3.22 18.24
N PHE A 10 1.86 -3.97 18.73
CA PHE A 10 0.46 -3.59 18.60
C PHE A 10 0.17 -2.33 19.44
N LEU A 11 -0.61 -1.40 18.89
CA LEU A 11 -1.04 -0.22 19.61
C LEU A 11 -2.06 -0.61 20.68
N GLU A 12 -1.88 -0.10 21.88
CA GLU A 12 -2.75 -0.34 23.04
C GLU A 12 -2.98 0.97 23.83
N GLY A 13 -3.91 0.92 24.79
CA GLY A 13 -4.12 2.02 25.74
C GLY A 13 -4.53 3.35 25.10
N GLU A 14 -3.94 4.44 25.60
CA GLU A 14 -4.28 5.82 25.23
C GLU A 14 -4.01 6.12 23.75
N GLU A 15 -2.90 5.60 23.20
CA GLU A 15 -2.54 5.82 21.80
C GLU A 15 -3.57 5.19 20.85
N LEU A 16 -3.98 3.94 21.10
CA LEU A 16 -5.02 3.29 20.31
C LEU A 16 -6.37 4.00 20.47
N ALA A 17 -6.72 4.42 21.68
CA ALA A 17 -7.95 5.14 21.95
C ALA A 17 -8.00 6.48 21.20
N GLN A 18 -6.87 7.20 21.15
CA GLN A 18 -6.74 8.46 20.43
C GLN A 18 -6.83 8.25 18.91
N GLN A 19 -6.18 7.22 18.36
CA GLN A 19 -6.34 6.86 16.94
C GLN A 19 -7.79 6.54 16.58
N LYS A 20 -8.46 5.67 17.36
CA LYS A 20 -9.85 5.27 17.09
C LYS A 20 -10.87 6.39 17.28
N LYS A 21 -10.55 7.41 18.09
CA LYS A 21 -11.38 8.59 18.25
C LYS A 21 -11.52 9.35 16.92
N ASP A 22 -10.40 9.55 16.22
CA ASP A 22 -10.37 10.38 15.02
C ASP A 22 -10.39 9.59 13.71
N PHE A 23 -9.95 8.32 13.69
CA PHE A 23 -9.98 7.42 12.55
C PHE A 23 -10.94 6.24 12.82
N GLN A 24 -12.15 6.34 12.29
CA GLN A 24 -13.22 5.38 12.53
C GLN A 24 -13.23 4.20 11.55
N GLY A 25 -12.39 4.27 10.51
CA GLY A 25 -12.30 3.24 9.48
C GLY A 25 -11.46 2.02 9.87
N TYR A 26 -10.54 2.17 10.82
CA TYR A 26 -9.68 1.09 11.29
C TYR A 26 -10.48 0.08 12.13
N LYS A 27 -11.00 -0.94 11.46
CA LYS A 27 -11.77 -2.03 12.08
C LYS A 27 -10.86 -3.02 12.81
N ASP A 28 -9.69 -3.27 12.23
CA ASP A 28 -8.66 -4.10 12.84
C ASP A 28 -7.82 -3.28 13.83
N GLY A 29 -7.00 -3.97 14.63
CA GLY A 29 -5.99 -3.30 15.45
C GLY A 29 -4.99 -2.52 14.59
N LEU A 30 -4.15 -1.72 15.25
CA LEU A 30 -3.03 -1.03 14.62
C LEU A 30 -1.72 -1.60 15.15
N VAL A 31 -0.67 -1.53 14.34
CA VAL A 31 0.68 -2.00 14.69
C VAL A 31 1.71 -0.95 14.32
N ARG A 32 2.70 -0.77 15.20
CA ARG A 32 3.89 0.03 14.96
C ARG A 32 5.07 -0.87 14.61
N LEU A 33 5.80 -0.56 13.55
CA LEU A 33 7.06 -1.23 13.22
C LEU A 33 8.26 -0.37 13.61
N ASN A 34 9.19 -0.96 14.34
CA ASN A 34 10.44 -0.33 14.74
C ASN A 34 11.65 -1.06 14.15
N PRO A 35 12.73 -0.36 13.74
CA PRO A 35 12.90 1.10 13.78
C PRO A 35 12.02 1.83 12.75
N GLY A 36 11.92 3.15 12.86
CA GLY A 36 11.16 4.00 11.91
C GLY A 36 9.73 4.33 12.30
N ARG A 37 9.15 3.65 13.30
CA ARG A 37 7.80 3.93 13.83
C ARG A 37 6.69 3.91 12.76
N TRP A 38 6.77 3.01 11.80
CA TRP A 38 5.75 2.88 10.76
C TRP A 38 4.41 2.42 11.34
N LEU A 39 3.32 3.09 11.02
CA LEU A 39 1.98 2.69 11.44
C LEU A 39 1.25 1.94 10.31
N PHE A 40 0.72 0.77 10.63
CA PHE A 40 -0.07 -0.07 9.73
C PHE A 40 -1.28 -0.65 10.46
N THR A 41 -2.26 -1.16 9.72
CA THR A 41 -3.25 -2.10 10.27
C THR A 41 -2.54 -3.37 10.78
N SER A 42 -3.10 -4.00 11.81
CA SER A 42 -2.60 -5.26 12.38
C SER A 42 -2.45 -6.36 11.34
N ARG A 43 -3.32 -6.37 10.33
CA ARG A 43 -3.31 -7.33 9.22
C ARG A 43 -1.98 -7.33 8.46
N PHE A 44 -1.28 -6.20 8.40
CA PHE A 44 0.05 -6.11 7.78
C PHE A 44 1.01 -7.16 8.32
N THR A 45 1.00 -7.45 9.63
CA THR A 45 1.94 -8.42 10.25
C THR A 45 1.80 -9.84 9.69
N LYS A 46 0.62 -10.20 9.17
CA LYS A 46 0.36 -11.52 8.56
C LYS A 46 0.97 -11.64 7.16
N LEU A 47 1.16 -10.51 6.48
CA LEU A 47 1.62 -10.42 5.10
C LEU A 47 3.07 -9.91 4.99
N ALA A 48 3.58 -9.24 6.03
CA ALA A 48 4.87 -8.55 6.04
C ALA A 48 6.03 -9.42 5.53
N ASN A 49 6.14 -10.66 6.00
CA ASN A 49 7.20 -11.57 5.55
C ASN A 49 7.02 -12.00 4.10
N LYS A 50 5.78 -12.17 3.62
CA LYS A 50 5.52 -12.51 2.20
C LYS A 50 5.82 -11.32 1.30
N LEU A 51 5.47 -10.11 1.72
CA LEU A 51 5.80 -8.85 1.03
C LEU A 51 7.31 -8.66 0.96
N TYR A 52 8.02 -8.90 2.07
CA TYR A 52 9.48 -8.79 2.14
C TYR A 52 10.19 -9.81 1.24
N ASN A 53 9.71 -11.05 1.17
CA ASN A 53 10.31 -12.12 0.37
C ASN A 53 9.72 -12.24 -1.04
N PHE A 54 9.01 -11.21 -1.52
CA PHE A 54 8.43 -11.22 -2.86
C PHE A 54 9.49 -11.37 -3.94
N GLN A 55 9.18 -12.19 -4.93
CA GLN A 55 10.09 -12.54 -6.02
C GLN A 55 10.02 -11.47 -7.13
N TRP A 56 10.90 -10.47 -7.01
CA TRP A 56 11.13 -9.48 -8.04
C TRP A 56 11.76 -10.11 -9.28
N LYS A 57 11.45 -9.54 -10.44
CA LYS A 57 11.99 -9.95 -11.74
C LYS A 57 12.66 -8.78 -12.43
N SER A 58 13.60 -9.07 -13.31
CA SER A 58 14.36 -8.05 -14.05
C SER A 58 13.51 -7.18 -14.99
N SER A 59 12.34 -7.69 -15.37
CA SER A 59 11.35 -6.99 -16.18
C SER A 59 10.44 -6.05 -15.39
N ASP A 60 10.44 -6.11 -14.04
CA ASP A 60 9.53 -5.33 -13.21
C ASP A 60 9.86 -3.84 -13.19
N VAL A 61 8.81 -3.02 -13.07
CA VAL A 61 8.90 -1.62 -12.64
C VAL A 61 8.02 -1.40 -11.42
N VAL A 62 8.64 -0.91 -10.35
CA VAL A 62 7.94 -0.56 -9.12
C VAL A 62 7.71 0.95 -9.09
N VAL A 63 6.45 1.37 -9.07
CA VAL A 63 6.04 2.75 -8.82
C VAL A 63 5.92 2.91 -7.31
N MET A 64 6.97 3.47 -6.71
CA MET A 64 7.06 3.67 -5.26
C MET A 64 6.78 5.13 -4.92
N THR A 65 5.87 5.39 -3.99
CA THR A 65 5.53 6.77 -3.64
C THR A 65 5.18 6.89 -2.17
N TYR A 66 5.45 8.02 -1.55
CA TYR A 66 4.70 8.39 -0.36
C TYR A 66 3.21 8.60 -0.74
N PRO A 67 2.22 8.19 0.09
CA PRO A 67 0.81 8.39 -0.21
C PRO A 67 0.53 9.84 -0.65
N LYS A 68 -0.25 10.00 -1.72
CA LYS A 68 -0.67 11.32 -2.27
C LYS A 68 0.41 12.13 -2.99
N CYS A 69 1.52 11.50 -3.38
CA CYS A 69 2.58 12.13 -4.19
C CYS A 69 2.40 12.00 -5.71
N GLY A 70 1.22 11.64 -6.23
CA GLY A 70 0.98 11.51 -7.67
C GLY A 70 1.13 10.10 -8.23
N THR A 71 0.92 9.09 -7.37
CA THR A 71 1.03 7.66 -7.70
C THR A 71 0.15 7.26 -8.88
N THR A 72 -1.11 7.70 -8.92
CA THR A 72 -2.06 7.36 -10.00
C THR A 72 -1.57 7.83 -11.36
N TRP A 73 -1.13 9.08 -11.48
CA TRP A 73 -0.57 9.57 -12.75
C TRP A 73 0.70 8.80 -13.15
N THR A 74 1.56 8.53 -12.17
CA THR A 74 2.84 7.84 -12.42
C THR A 74 2.63 6.40 -12.89
N GLN A 75 1.73 5.64 -12.25
CA GLN A 75 1.41 4.28 -12.69
C GLN A 75 0.77 4.26 -14.09
N GLU A 76 -0.08 5.23 -14.42
CA GLU A 76 -0.67 5.33 -15.77
C GLU A 76 0.39 5.60 -16.84
N ILE A 77 1.29 6.56 -16.59
CA ILE A 77 2.37 6.88 -17.51
C ILE A 77 3.29 5.67 -17.70
N VAL A 78 3.77 5.08 -16.60
CA VAL A 78 4.71 3.95 -16.63
C VAL A 78 4.08 2.73 -17.31
N TRP A 79 2.85 2.39 -16.93
CA TRP A 79 2.16 1.24 -17.52
C TRP A 79 1.89 1.45 -19.01
N THR A 80 1.43 2.65 -19.41
CA THR A 80 1.13 2.96 -20.82
C THR A 80 2.39 2.92 -21.68
N MET A 81 3.47 3.57 -21.25
CA MET A 81 4.74 3.56 -21.98
C MET A 81 5.29 2.15 -22.20
N ARG A 82 5.05 1.24 -21.25
CA ARG A 82 5.59 -0.12 -21.27
C ARG A 82 4.70 -1.12 -22.00
N ASN A 83 3.38 -1.07 -21.75
CA ASN A 83 2.44 -2.10 -22.19
C ASN A 83 1.50 -1.63 -23.29
N ASN A 84 1.38 -0.32 -23.53
CA ASN A 84 0.34 0.24 -24.38
C ASN A 84 0.85 1.39 -25.25
N ALA A 85 2.03 1.23 -25.87
CA ALA A 85 2.67 2.28 -26.66
C ALA A 85 1.84 2.73 -27.87
N ASN A 86 0.98 1.85 -28.41
CA ASN A 86 0.10 2.13 -29.54
C ASN A 86 -1.35 2.48 -29.11
N PHE A 87 -1.63 2.55 -27.81
CA PHE A 87 -2.95 2.84 -27.24
C PHE A 87 -4.06 1.82 -27.62
N ASP A 88 -3.71 0.58 -27.94
CA ASP A 88 -4.59 -0.49 -28.38
C ASP A 88 -4.56 -1.77 -27.49
N HIS A 89 -3.85 -1.72 -26.36
CA HIS A 89 -3.72 -2.86 -25.46
C HIS A 89 -5.09 -3.29 -24.90
N PRO A 90 -5.44 -4.59 -24.89
CA PRO A 90 -6.78 -5.07 -24.52
C PRO A 90 -7.16 -4.72 -23.07
N PHE A 91 -6.18 -4.57 -22.19
CA PHE A 91 -6.40 -4.20 -20.79
C PHE A 91 -6.35 -2.68 -20.54
N ALA A 92 -6.20 -1.82 -21.55
CA ALA A 92 -6.03 -0.38 -21.35
C ALA A 92 -7.18 0.30 -20.55
N MET A 93 -8.39 -0.25 -20.65
CA MET A 93 -9.58 0.25 -19.93
C MET A 93 -9.82 -0.44 -18.59
N GLU A 94 -9.00 -1.43 -18.22
CA GLU A 94 -9.11 -2.09 -16.93
C GLU A 94 -8.72 -1.12 -15.80
N PRO A 95 -9.28 -1.30 -14.58
CA PRO A 95 -8.96 -0.46 -13.43
C PRO A 95 -7.44 -0.33 -13.20
N PRO A 96 -6.96 0.84 -12.73
CA PRO A 96 -5.54 1.05 -12.50
C PRO A 96 -4.89 0.02 -11.56
N MET A 97 -5.62 -0.51 -10.57
CA MET A 97 -5.13 -1.54 -9.66
C MET A 97 -5.02 -2.93 -10.30
N ASP A 98 -5.72 -3.18 -11.39
CA ASP A 98 -5.64 -4.45 -12.12
C ASP A 98 -4.46 -4.43 -13.10
N ARG A 99 -4.12 -3.25 -13.61
CA ARG A 99 -2.96 -3.01 -14.47
C ARG A 99 -1.64 -2.82 -13.71
N ALA A 100 -1.71 -2.14 -12.57
CA ALA A 100 -0.59 -1.89 -11.67
C ALA A 100 -1.01 -2.20 -10.22
N PRO A 101 -0.95 -3.49 -9.81
CA PRO A 101 -1.39 -3.95 -8.50
C PRO A 101 -0.78 -3.14 -7.35
N PHE A 102 -1.63 -2.78 -6.39
CA PHE A 102 -1.20 -2.13 -5.16
C PHE A 102 -0.74 -3.19 -4.17
N PHE A 103 0.58 -3.37 -4.11
CA PHE A 103 1.28 -4.52 -3.57
C PHE A 103 0.89 -4.89 -2.12
N GLU A 104 0.69 -3.90 -1.26
CA GLU A 104 0.33 -4.08 0.15
C GLU A 104 -1.16 -3.82 0.45
N CYS A 105 -2.01 -3.61 -0.56
CA CYS A 105 -3.42 -3.26 -0.38
C CYS A 105 -4.21 -4.27 0.46
N ASP A 106 -3.75 -5.52 0.50
CA ASP A 106 -4.32 -6.60 1.31
C ASP A 106 -4.34 -6.31 2.81
N MET A 107 -3.56 -5.34 3.29
CA MET A 107 -3.60 -4.91 4.69
C MET A 107 -4.91 -4.20 5.08
N PHE A 108 -5.66 -3.67 4.10
CA PHE A 108 -6.94 -3.00 4.32
C PHE A 108 -8.12 -3.96 4.27
N LEU A 109 -7.90 -5.18 3.78
CA LEU A 109 -8.95 -6.16 3.59
C LEU A 109 -9.21 -6.91 4.90
N PRO A 110 -10.46 -7.34 5.14
CA PRO A 110 -10.79 -8.24 6.24
C PRO A 110 -9.91 -9.50 6.22
N GLU A 111 -9.58 -10.04 7.39
CA GLU A 111 -8.80 -11.28 7.49
C GLU A 111 -9.50 -12.47 6.83
N GLU A 112 -10.83 -12.49 6.89
CA GLU A 112 -11.65 -13.48 6.20
C GLU A 112 -12.43 -12.84 5.07
N ILE A 113 -12.10 -13.24 3.85
CA ILE A 113 -12.80 -12.85 2.64
C ILE A 113 -13.63 -14.05 2.20
N ALA A 114 -14.96 -13.94 2.33
CA ALA A 114 -15.86 -14.98 1.86
C ALA A 114 -15.70 -15.18 0.33
N PRO A 115 -15.78 -16.42 -0.19
CA PRO A 115 -15.66 -16.68 -1.63
C PRO A 115 -16.64 -15.88 -2.49
N ASP A 116 -17.81 -15.54 -1.95
CA ASP A 116 -18.86 -14.77 -2.63
C ASP A 116 -18.87 -13.28 -2.25
N SER A 117 -17.82 -12.79 -1.57
CA SER A 117 -17.72 -11.41 -1.12
C SER A 117 -17.84 -10.42 -2.29
N PRO A 118 -18.49 -9.25 -2.09
CA PRO A 118 -18.57 -8.22 -3.12
C PRO A 118 -17.19 -7.78 -3.64
N PHE A 119 -16.19 -7.73 -2.75
CA PHE A 119 -14.82 -7.37 -3.09
C PHE A 119 -14.21 -8.29 -4.17
N LEU A 120 -14.31 -9.61 -4.03
CA LEU A 120 -13.76 -10.53 -5.03
C LEU A 120 -14.51 -10.44 -6.37
N LYS A 121 -15.81 -10.15 -6.35
CA LYS A 121 -16.60 -9.90 -7.57
C LYS A 121 -16.16 -8.63 -8.30
N GLU A 122 -15.73 -7.62 -7.54
CA GLU A 122 -15.21 -6.35 -8.07
C GLU A 122 -13.72 -6.40 -8.42
N CYS A 123 -13.01 -7.50 -8.11
CA CYS A 123 -11.63 -7.75 -8.48
C CYS A 123 -11.51 -8.95 -9.45
N PRO A 124 -12.01 -8.82 -10.70
CA PRO A 124 -11.99 -9.92 -11.68
C PRO A 124 -10.57 -10.38 -12.03
N SER A 125 -9.57 -9.52 -11.79
CA SER A 125 -8.16 -9.87 -11.97
C SER A 125 -7.68 -10.97 -11.01
N PHE A 126 -8.26 -11.12 -9.82
CA PHE A 126 -7.86 -12.19 -8.91
C PHE A 126 -8.21 -13.57 -9.49
N GLU A 127 -9.46 -13.79 -9.89
CA GLU A 127 -9.88 -15.05 -10.51
C GLU A 127 -9.15 -15.29 -11.85
N ARG A 128 -8.92 -14.23 -12.64
CA ARG A 128 -8.22 -14.32 -13.93
C ARG A 128 -6.78 -14.82 -13.78
N TRP A 129 -6.03 -14.26 -12.83
CA TRP A 129 -4.59 -14.51 -12.70
C TRP A 129 -4.25 -15.57 -11.66
N CYS A 130 -5.11 -15.76 -10.66
CA CYS A 130 -4.90 -16.64 -9.52
C CYS A 130 -6.10 -17.61 -9.34
N PRO A 131 -6.52 -18.37 -10.36
CA PRO A 131 -7.70 -19.23 -10.26
C PRO A 131 -7.49 -20.29 -9.16
N GLY A 132 -8.44 -20.37 -8.22
CA GLY A 132 -8.40 -21.31 -7.10
C GLY A 132 -7.40 -20.97 -5.98
N ALA A 133 -6.78 -19.79 -6.01
CA ALA A 133 -5.91 -19.30 -4.95
C ALA A 133 -6.71 -18.88 -3.70
N ASP A 134 -6.10 -18.99 -2.52
CA ASP A 134 -6.73 -18.57 -1.25
C ASP A 134 -6.58 -17.03 -1.07
N PRO A 135 -7.67 -16.26 -0.99
CA PRO A 135 -7.62 -14.82 -0.73
C PRO A 135 -6.89 -14.46 0.58
N LYS A 136 -6.85 -15.37 1.56
CA LYS A 136 -6.18 -15.16 2.86
C LYS A 136 -4.67 -14.98 2.70
N ASP A 137 -4.10 -15.46 1.61
CA ASP A 137 -2.67 -15.34 1.31
C ASP A 137 -2.28 -13.98 0.72
N GLY A 138 -3.24 -13.08 0.51
CA GLY A 138 -3.07 -11.74 -0.05
C GLY A 138 -3.51 -11.72 -1.51
N VAL A 139 -4.63 -11.07 -1.80
CA VAL A 139 -5.23 -10.98 -3.14
C VAL A 139 -4.31 -10.20 -4.07
N TYR A 140 -3.95 -8.96 -3.71
CA TYR A 140 -3.10 -8.11 -4.55
C TYR A 140 -1.65 -8.56 -4.57
N LEU A 141 -1.16 -9.16 -3.50
CA LEU A 141 0.15 -9.82 -3.47
C LEU A 141 0.22 -10.95 -4.51
N GLN A 142 -0.79 -11.82 -4.56
CA GLN A 142 -0.85 -12.93 -5.51
C GLN A 142 -1.03 -12.43 -6.94
N ILE A 143 -1.89 -11.44 -7.17
CA ILE A 143 -2.02 -10.79 -8.49
C ILE A 143 -0.67 -10.22 -8.93
N SER A 144 0.06 -9.53 -8.05
CA SER A 144 1.40 -9.00 -8.35
C SER A 144 2.38 -10.09 -8.78
N ALA A 145 2.27 -11.30 -8.22
CA ALA A 145 3.09 -12.45 -8.60
C ALA A 145 2.68 -13.05 -9.96
N ALA A 146 1.37 -13.11 -10.24
CA ALA A 146 0.79 -13.84 -11.35
C ALA A 146 0.55 -13.02 -12.64
N THR A 147 0.47 -11.69 -12.56
CA THR A 147 0.24 -10.84 -13.74
C THR A 147 1.33 -11.07 -14.80
N PRO A 148 0.96 -11.15 -16.10
CA PRO A 148 1.91 -11.36 -17.18
C PRO A 148 3.02 -10.31 -17.23
N GLU A 149 4.18 -10.72 -17.74
CA GLU A 149 5.28 -9.80 -17.95
C GLU A 149 5.07 -8.93 -19.19
N PRO A 150 5.55 -7.67 -19.16
CA PRO A 150 6.26 -7.08 -18.03
C PRO A 150 5.33 -6.46 -16.96
N ARG A 151 5.70 -6.63 -15.68
CA ARG A 151 4.88 -6.17 -14.55
C ARG A 151 5.17 -4.73 -14.17
N THR A 152 4.10 -3.98 -13.90
CA THR A 152 4.15 -2.69 -13.20
C THR A 152 3.50 -2.89 -11.84
N ILE A 153 4.18 -2.56 -10.75
CA ILE A 153 3.70 -2.79 -9.38
C ILE A 153 3.71 -1.46 -8.63
N LYS A 154 2.64 -1.13 -7.92
CA LYS A 154 2.55 0.08 -7.08
C LYS A 154 2.84 -0.28 -5.64
N THR A 155 3.59 0.57 -4.93
CA THR A 155 3.72 0.48 -3.47
C THR A 155 3.90 1.84 -2.79
N HIS A 156 3.48 1.91 -1.53
CA HIS A 156 3.78 2.96 -0.56
C HIS A 156 4.77 2.51 0.52
N LEU A 157 5.16 1.24 0.54
CA LEU A 157 6.18 0.73 1.46
C LEU A 157 7.52 1.40 1.22
N SER A 158 8.18 1.73 2.33
CA SER A 158 9.57 2.19 2.33
C SER A 158 10.53 1.07 1.93
N PHE A 159 11.67 1.44 1.35
CA PHE A 159 12.76 0.51 1.04
C PHE A 159 13.17 -0.36 2.25
N SER A 160 13.10 0.19 3.47
CA SER A 160 13.40 -0.55 4.71
C SER A 160 12.47 -1.76 4.97
N LEU A 161 11.27 -1.76 4.38
CA LEU A 161 10.26 -2.82 4.53
C LEU A 161 10.25 -3.80 3.35
N LEU A 162 11.09 -3.58 2.34
CA LEU A 162 11.23 -4.43 1.16
C LEU A 162 12.60 -5.12 1.15
N ASN A 163 12.73 -6.18 0.35
CA ASN A 163 14.01 -6.85 0.20
C ASN A 163 15.10 -5.88 -0.33
N PRO A 164 16.30 -5.83 0.26
CA PRO A 164 17.39 -5.00 -0.22
C PRO A 164 17.79 -5.27 -1.68
N SER A 165 17.61 -6.51 -2.17
CA SER A 165 17.90 -6.92 -3.55
C SER A 165 16.94 -6.33 -4.61
N LEU A 166 15.89 -5.61 -4.19
CA LEU A 166 14.92 -4.98 -5.10
C LEU A 166 15.63 -4.13 -6.16
N LEU A 167 16.59 -3.29 -5.76
CA LEU A 167 17.29 -2.37 -6.67
C LEU A 167 18.33 -3.06 -7.55
N ASP A 168 18.79 -4.26 -7.16
CA ASP A 168 19.69 -5.08 -7.97
C ASP A 168 18.93 -5.82 -9.09
N THR A 169 17.62 -6.03 -8.89
CA THR A 169 16.78 -6.85 -9.77
C THR A 169 15.84 -6.00 -10.62
N ALA A 170 15.01 -5.15 -10.02
CA ALA A 170 13.94 -4.41 -10.68
C ALA A 170 14.28 -2.92 -10.81
N LYS A 171 13.48 -2.20 -11.61
CA LYS A 171 13.56 -0.73 -11.70
C LYS A 171 12.55 -0.11 -10.76
N VAL A 172 12.93 0.97 -10.07
CA VAL A 172 12.03 1.72 -9.18
C VAL A 172 11.87 3.15 -9.68
N VAL A 173 10.63 3.58 -9.86
CA VAL A 173 10.26 4.98 -10.08
C VAL A 173 9.73 5.53 -8.76
N TYR A 174 10.56 6.31 -8.06
CA TYR A 174 10.18 6.94 -6.80
C TYR A 174 9.64 8.35 -7.03
N VAL A 175 8.48 8.69 -6.45
CA VAL A 175 7.91 10.05 -6.54
C VAL A 175 7.77 10.67 -5.16
N ALA A 176 8.41 11.82 -5.01
CA ALA A 176 8.30 12.70 -3.85
C ALA A 176 7.49 13.96 -4.22
N ARG A 177 6.83 14.53 -3.22
CA ARG A 177 6.10 15.80 -3.32
C ARG A 177 6.37 16.64 -2.08
N ASN A 178 6.24 17.96 -2.19
CA ASN A 178 6.33 18.86 -1.05
C ASN A 178 5.41 18.38 0.08
N PRO A 179 5.92 18.14 1.31
CA PRO A 179 5.14 17.57 2.40
C PRO A 179 3.98 18.47 2.84
N LYS A 180 4.02 19.77 2.57
CA LYS A 180 2.92 20.70 2.86
C LYS A 180 1.73 20.47 1.92
N ASP A 181 1.98 20.16 0.65
CA ASP A 181 0.91 19.86 -0.31
C ASP A 181 0.34 18.46 -0.09
N VAL A 182 1.22 17.52 0.25
CA VAL A 182 0.84 16.15 0.63
C VAL A 182 -0.11 16.16 1.81
N PHE A 183 0.17 16.98 2.84
CA PHE A 183 -0.68 17.13 4.03
C PHE A 183 -2.16 17.36 3.66
N PHE A 184 -2.45 18.38 2.85
CA PHE A 184 -3.84 18.70 2.47
C PHE A 184 -4.46 17.57 1.65
N SER A 185 -3.73 17.02 0.69
CA SER A 185 -4.24 15.90 -0.12
C SER A 185 -4.53 14.67 0.74
N TYR A 186 -3.71 14.42 1.75
CA TYR A 186 -3.88 13.27 2.63
C TYR A 186 -5.00 13.48 3.65
N LEU A 187 -5.18 14.69 4.17
CA LEU A 187 -6.34 15.04 4.98
C LEU A 187 -7.66 14.77 4.23
N HIS A 188 -7.77 15.28 3.00
CA HIS A 188 -8.98 15.05 2.17
C HIS A 188 -9.17 13.58 1.85
N HIS A 189 -8.10 12.85 1.55
CA HIS A 189 -8.17 11.42 1.30
C HIS A 189 -8.62 10.61 2.52
N SER A 190 -8.11 10.94 3.70
CA SER A 190 -8.45 10.26 4.95
C SER A 190 -9.91 10.48 5.35
N ARG A 191 -10.50 11.61 4.93
CA ARG A 191 -11.94 11.89 5.09
C ARG A 191 -12.80 11.20 4.03
N LEU A 192 -12.27 11.03 2.83
CA LEU A 192 -13.00 10.44 1.70
C LEU A 192 -13.10 8.91 1.80
N LEU A 193 -12.01 8.24 2.17
CA LEU A 193 -11.99 6.78 2.25
C LEU A 193 -12.57 6.29 3.57
N VAL A 194 -13.54 5.39 3.47
CA VAL A 194 -14.19 4.74 4.61
C VAL A 194 -13.19 3.97 5.46
N ASP A 195 -12.16 3.37 4.87
CA ASP A 195 -11.15 2.58 5.58
C ASP A 195 -10.23 3.41 6.48
N HIS A 196 -10.09 4.71 6.21
CA HIS A 196 -9.48 5.64 7.17
C HIS A 196 -10.55 6.24 8.10
N GLY A 197 -11.65 6.75 7.52
CA GLY A 197 -12.79 7.30 8.26
C GLY A 197 -12.40 8.45 9.18
N PHE A 198 -11.55 9.38 8.70
CA PHE A 198 -11.06 10.47 9.53
C PHE A 198 -12.16 11.51 9.80
N VAL A 199 -12.46 11.76 11.08
CA VAL A 199 -13.51 12.70 11.54
C VAL A 199 -12.98 13.88 12.36
N GLY A 200 -11.68 13.90 12.63
CA GLY A 200 -11.03 14.95 13.42
C GLY A 200 -10.90 16.31 12.70
N THR A 201 -10.38 17.30 13.43
CA THR A 201 -10.08 18.63 12.87
C THR A 201 -8.81 18.59 11.99
N MET A 202 -8.55 19.68 11.26
CA MET A 202 -7.31 19.79 10.49
C MET A 202 -6.09 19.83 11.43
N GLU A 203 -6.22 20.49 12.57
CA GLU A 203 -5.20 20.60 13.61
C GLU A 203 -4.89 19.24 14.23
N ASP A 204 -5.91 18.40 14.43
CA ASP A 204 -5.71 17.02 14.89
C ASP A 204 -4.97 16.20 13.83
N PHE A 205 -5.39 16.29 12.56
CA PHE A 205 -4.68 15.62 11.46
C PHE A 205 -3.21 16.07 11.34
N MET A 206 -2.94 17.36 11.56
CA MET A 206 -1.59 17.91 11.54
C MET A 206 -0.69 17.28 12.59
N LYS A 207 -1.21 17.01 13.80
CA LYS A 207 -0.46 16.32 14.85
C LYS A 207 -0.09 14.90 14.41
N TYR A 208 -1.07 14.14 13.89
CA TYR A 208 -0.80 12.78 13.38
C TYR A 208 0.22 12.79 12.25
N TYR A 209 0.07 13.72 11.29
CA TYR A 209 0.97 13.83 10.16
C TYR A 209 2.40 14.14 10.63
N ILE A 210 2.61 15.17 11.45
CA ILE A 210 3.94 15.57 11.93
C ILE A 210 4.61 14.47 12.75
N ASN A 211 3.84 13.75 13.56
CA ASN A 211 4.37 12.74 14.47
C ASN A 211 4.66 11.39 13.79
N GLY A 212 4.21 11.18 12.54
CA GLY A 212 4.32 9.89 11.87
C GLY A 212 3.25 8.89 12.30
N ASP A 213 2.11 9.39 12.77
CA ASP A 213 1.01 8.59 13.29
C ASP A 213 -0.16 8.51 12.28
N CYS A 214 0.08 8.82 11.01
CA CYS A 214 -0.79 8.40 9.91
C CYS A 214 -0.34 7.03 9.39
N GLU A 215 -1.27 6.28 8.81
CA GLU A 215 -0.95 4.99 8.23
C GLU A 215 0.02 5.10 7.04
N ILE A 216 1.00 4.22 6.93
CA ILE A 216 2.05 4.29 5.90
C ILE A 216 2.78 5.65 5.92
N LEU A 217 2.95 6.25 7.11
CA LEU A 217 3.69 7.50 7.27
C LEU A 217 5.00 7.33 8.04
N LEU A 218 6.10 7.60 7.33
CA LEU A 218 7.29 8.21 7.90
C LEU A 218 7.42 9.58 7.23
N ILE A 219 7.25 10.66 7.99
CA ILE A 219 7.85 11.91 7.56
C ILE A 219 9.34 11.63 7.58
N LEU A 220 9.99 11.81 6.44
CA LEU A 220 11.43 11.84 6.33
C LEU A 220 11.99 12.77 7.42
N ARG A 221 12.33 12.22 8.59
CA ARG A 221 13.18 12.87 9.60
C ARG A 221 14.60 12.84 9.04
N PHE A 222 14.82 13.55 7.94
CA PHE A 222 16.14 13.73 7.36
C PHE A 222 16.92 14.88 8.01
N LEU A 223 16.42 15.47 9.10
CA LEU A 223 17.09 16.56 9.79
C LEU A 223 16.84 16.51 11.31
N SER A 224 17.60 15.66 12.00
CA SER A 224 18.06 15.88 13.38
C SER A 224 19.20 14.92 13.69
#